data_AF-A0A2X2JD21-F1
#
_entry.id   AF-A0A2X2JD21-F1
#
_cell.length_a   1.000
_cell.length_b   1.000
_cell.length_c   1.000
_cell.angle_alpha   90.00
_cell.angle_beta   90.00
_cell.angle_gamma   90.00
#
_symmetry.space_group_name_H-M   'P 1'
#
loop_
_entity.id
_entity.type
_entity.pdbx_description
1 polymer ?
#
loop_
_entity_poly.entity_id
_entity_poly.type
_entity_poly.pdbx_seq_one_letter_code
_entity_poly.pdbx_strand_id
1 'polypeptide(L)'
;MNFFPPYWAKGILTMGLLVCVISDTFALDSLRMSLKDMIDKALQNSKYIEQSYLQLKETEVAVQQQRMELLPKISARASASYASNMPVYDQGLLNKPSQHDIIHYLYDSGLDFYLNLYNGHRDLMKIESKKTGK
;
A
#
# COMPACT_ATOMS: atom_id res chain seq x y z
N MET A 1 -65.16 -13.79 -20.23
CA MET A 1 -64.35 -12.57 -20.10
C MET A 1 -62.88 -12.95 -20.17
N ASN A 2 -62.22 -12.54 -21.25
CA ASN A 2 -60.77 -12.38 -21.43
C ASN A 2 -60.61 -11.71 -22.81
N PHE A 3 -60.46 -10.37 -22.81
CA PHE A 3 -60.33 -9.59 -24.04
C PHE A 3 -58.85 -9.56 -24.43
N PHE A 4 -58.45 -10.40 -25.39
CA PHE A 4 -57.10 -10.41 -25.93
C PHE A 4 -57.00 -9.36 -27.06
N PRO A 5 -56.19 -8.29 -26.91
CA PRO A 5 -56.06 -7.29 -27.96
C PRO A 5 -55.27 -7.85 -29.16
N PRO A 6 -55.63 -7.46 -30.39
CA PRO A 6 -55.08 -8.01 -31.62
C PRO A 6 -53.60 -7.65 -31.83
N TYR A 7 -52.85 -8.53 -32.51
CA TYR A 7 -51.39 -8.47 -32.63
C TYR A 7 -50.82 -7.15 -33.19
N TRP A 8 -51.57 -6.42 -34.01
CA TRP A 8 -51.18 -5.11 -34.53
C TRP A 8 -51.12 -4.01 -33.46
N ALA A 9 -51.97 -4.09 -32.42
CA ALA A 9 -51.95 -3.16 -31.30
C ALA A 9 -50.75 -3.38 -30.37
N LYS A 10 -50.25 -4.62 -30.27
CA LYS A 10 -49.05 -4.95 -29.51
C LYS A 10 -47.78 -4.41 -30.19
N GLY A 11 -47.70 -4.48 -31.52
CA GLY A 11 -46.55 -3.98 -32.29
C GLY A 11 -46.39 -2.46 -32.20
N ILE A 12 -47.49 -1.70 -32.23
CA ILE A 12 -47.48 -0.24 -32.08
C ILE A 12 -47.04 0.15 -30.65
N LEU A 13 -47.46 -0.61 -29.65
CA LEU A 13 -47.11 -0.37 -28.25
C LEU A 13 -45.63 -0.67 -27.97
N THR A 14 -45.06 -1.72 -28.57
CA THR A 14 -43.63 -2.03 -28.44
C THR A 14 -42.73 -1.07 -29.24
N MET A 15 -43.21 -0.55 -30.37
CA MET A 15 -42.44 0.41 -31.16
C MET A 15 -42.43 1.81 -30.51
N GLY A 16 -43.53 2.23 -29.89
CA GLY A 16 -43.60 3.49 -29.13
C GLY A 16 -42.70 3.48 -27.88
N LEU A 17 -42.57 2.33 -27.22
CA LEU A 17 -41.70 2.19 -26.03
C LEU A 17 -40.21 2.24 -26.39
N LEU A 18 -39.84 1.88 -27.63
CA LEU A 18 -38.46 1.94 -28.12
C LEU A 18 -38.06 3.38 -28.55
N VAL A 19 -39.01 4.19 -29.01
CA VAL A 19 -38.74 5.58 -29.44
C VAL A 19 -38.57 6.55 -28.26
N CYS A 20 -39.17 6.29 -27.09
CA CYS A 20 -39.02 7.17 -25.91
C CYS A 20 -37.69 7.02 -25.14
N VAL A 21 -36.86 6.00 -25.43
CA VAL A 21 -35.57 5.83 -24.73
C VAL A 21 -34.42 6.60 -25.42
N ILE A 22 -34.64 7.11 -26.64
CA ILE A 22 -33.56 7.73 -27.44
C ILE A 22 -33.55 9.27 -27.34
N SER A 23 -34.59 9.88 -26.79
CA SER A 23 -34.67 11.32 -26.63
C SER A 23 -34.20 11.72 -25.22
N ASP A 24 -32.89 11.74 -25.00
CA ASP A 24 -32.19 12.66 -24.07
C ASP A 24 -30.70 12.33 -24.01
N THR A 25 -30.00 12.50 -25.13
CA THR A 25 -28.55 12.77 -25.09
C THR A 25 -28.18 13.82 -26.14
N PHE A 26 -28.88 14.95 -26.11
CA PHE A 26 -28.27 16.19 -26.58
C PHE A 26 -27.24 16.58 -25.53
N ALA A 27 -26.00 16.13 -25.74
CA ALA A 27 -24.85 16.73 -25.10
C ALA A 27 -24.87 18.22 -25.49
N LEU A 28 -25.39 19.05 -24.57
CA LEU A 28 -25.32 20.50 -24.65
C LEU A 28 -23.85 20.89 -24.60
N ASP A 29 -23.26 20.96 -25.79
CA ASP A 29 -21.97 21.54 -26.09
C ASP A 29 -22.05 23.07 -25.91
N SER A 30 -22.21 23.49 -24.66
CA SER A 30 -21.98 24.86 -24.18
C SER A 30 -22.09 24.85 -22.66
N LEU A 31 -21.04 24.34 -21.99
CA LEU A 31 -20.82 24.68 -20.59
C LEU A 31 -20.71 26.21 -20.49
N ARG A 32 -21.78 26.87 -20.03
CA ARG A 32 -21.78 28.24 -19.47
C ARG A 32 -20.95 28.27 -18.17
N MET A 33 -19.73 27.76 -18.22
CA MET A 33 -18.84 27.69 -17.09
C MET A 33 -17.70 28.66 -17.39
N SER A 34 -17.51 29.62 -16.49
CA SER A 34 -16.41 30.57 -16.61
C SER A 34 -15.10 29.80 -16.66
N LEU A 35 -14.10 30.31 -17.38
CA LEU A 35 -12.73 29.74 -17.36
C LEU A 35 -12.23 29.54 -15.92
N LYS A 36 -12.62 30.43 -15.00
CA LYS A 36 -12.33 30.31 -13.57
C LYS A 36 -12.93 29.04 -12.97
N ASP A 37 -14.18 28.73 -13.26
CA ASP A 37 -14.88 27.56 -12.72
C ASP A 37 -14.30 26.25 -13.28
N MET A 38 -13.84 26.25 -14.54
CA MET A 38 -13.13 25.11 -15.12
C MET A 38 -11.79 24.86 -14.45
N ILE A 39 -11.00 25.93 -14.23
CA ILE A 39 -9.71 25.83 -13.54
C ILE A 39 -9.94 25.38 -12.09
N ASP A 40 -10.93 25.91 -11.39
CA ASP A 40 -11.18 25.57 -9.99
C ASP A 40 -11.60 24.09 -9.83
N LYS A 41 -12.48 23.60 -10.72
CA LYS A 41 -12.83 22.17 -10.78
C LYS A 41 -11.65 21.27 -11.17
N ALA A 42 -10.79 21.74 -12.07
CA ALA A 42 -9.58 21.03 -12.46
C ALA A 42 -8.56 21.00 -11.31
N LEU A 43 -8.37 22.09 -10.58
CA LEU A 43 -7.49 22.14 -9.41
C LEU A 43 -7.95 21.17 -8.31
N GLN A 44 -9.27 21.03 -8.11
CA GLN A 44 -9.84 20.14 -7.10
C GLN A 44 -9.79 18.64 -7.48
N ASN A 45 -9.80 18.29 -8.77
CA ASN A 45 -9.92 16.89 -9.23
C ASN A 45 -8.74 16.41 -10.09
N SER A 46 -7.70 17.23 -10.28
CA SER A 46 -6.55 16.86 -11.10
C SER A 46 -5.65 15.86 -10.38
N LYS A 47 -5.58 14.65 -10.95
CA LYS A 47 -4.63 13.60 -10.54
C LYS A 47 -3.18 14.07 -10.57
N TYR A 48 -2.83 15.00 -11.47
CA TYR A 48 -1.48 15.52 -11.57
C TYR A 48 -1.09 16.36 -10.34
N ILE A 49 -2.02 17.15 -9.81
CA ILE A 49 -1.80 17.97 -8.62
C ILE A 49 -1.75 17.09 -7.39
N GLU A 50 -2.67 16.12 -7.30
CA GLU A 50 -2.66 15.11 -6.25
C GLU A 50 -1.33 14.34 -6.23
N GLN A 51 -0.85 13.88 -7.38
CA GLN A 51 0.43 13.20 -7.50
C GLN A 51 1.60 14.10 -7.07
N SER A 52 1.62 15.36 -7.51
CA SER A 52 2.65 16.32 -7.11
C SER A 52 2.63 16.58 -5.60
N TYR A 53 1.44 16.67 -5.00
CA TYR A 53 1.26 16.81 -3.55
C TYR A 53 1.73 15.57 -2.78
N LEU A 54 1.40 14.37 -3.27
CA LEU A 54 1.86 13.12 -2.69
C LEU A 54 3.39 13.00 -2.75
N GLN A 55 4.02 13.41 -3.86
CA GLN A 55 5.48 13.45 -3.97
C GLN A 55 6.11 14.39 -2.93
N LEU A 56 5.53 15.59 -2.73
CA LEU A 56 6.00 16.49 -1.68
C LEU A 56 5.89 15.84 -0.29
N LYS A 57 4.75 15.20 -0.01
CA LYS A 57 4.53 14.50 1.26
C LYS A 57 5.51 13.33 1.46
N GLU A 58 5.80 12.57 0.41
CA GLU A 58 6.82 11.51 0.43
C GLU A 58 8.20 12.06 0.75
N THR A 59 8.59 13.19 0.15
CA THR A 59 9.89 13.82 0.46
C THR A 59 9.97 14.30 1.91
N GLU A 60 8.89 14.85 2.45
CA GLU A 60 8.82 15.25 3.85
C GLU A 60 8.98 14.05 4.79
N VAL A 61 8.24 12.96 4.53
CA VAL A 61 8.36 11.71 5.30
C VAL A 61 9.77 11.14 5.19
N ALA A 62 10.39 11.18 4.01
CA ALA A 62 11.75 10.70 3.82
C ALA A 62 12.78 11.50 4.64
N VAL A 63 12.62 12.83 4.72
CA VAL A 63 13.48 13.69 5.57
C VAL A 63 13.25 13.38 7.05
N GLN A 64 12.00 13.21 7.48
CA GLN A 64 11.68 12.82 8.86
C GLN A 64 12.27 11.46 9.21
N GLN A 65 12.20 10.48 8.30
CA GLN A 65 12.80 9.17 8.48
C GLN A 65 14.32 9.23 8.64
N GLN A 66 15.02 10.05 7.84
CA GLN A 66 16.46 10.25 8.00
C GLN A 66 16.80 10.91 9.35
N ARG A 67 15.95 11.83 9.85
CA ARG A 67 16.14 12.40 11.19
C ARG A 67 15.93 11.35 12.30
N MET A 68 15.01 10.41 12.11
CA MET A 68 14.81 9.31 13.07
C MET A 68 16.00 8.35 13.15
N GLU A 69 16.84 8.26 12.10
CA GLU A 69 18.08 7.45 12.16
C GLU A 69 19.12 8.00 13.15
N LEU A 70 19.02 9.28 13.54
CA LEU A 70 19.86 9.90 14.56
C LEU A 70 19.39 9.60 15.99
N LEU A 71 18.16 9.10 16.14
CA LEU A 71 17.58 8.76 17.44
C LEU A 71 17.96 7.32 17.82
N PRO A 72 17.98 7.00 19.13
CA PRO A 72 18.18 5.63 19.57
C PRO A 72 17.07 4.73 19.03
N LYS A 73 17.47 3.59 18.45
CA LYS A 73 16.54 2.52 18.06
C LYS A 73 16.30 1.63 19.27
N ILE A 74 15.03 1.51 19.63
CA ILE A 74 14.57 0.62 20.69
C ILE A 74 13.84 -0.52 20.00
N SER A 75 14.28 -1.76 20.21
CA SER A 75 13.62 -2.93 19.65
C SER A 75 13.33 -3.96 20.74
N ALA A 76 12.12 -4.50 20.72
CA ALA A 76 11.76 -5.64 21.55
C ALA A 76 11.93 -6.92 20.73
N ARG A 77 12.59 -7.92 21.32
CA ARG A 77 12.74 -9.25 20.74
C ARG A 77 12.04 -10.26 21.62
N ALA A 78 11.36 -11.20 20.97
CA ALA A 78 10.88 -12.43 21.58
C ALA A 78 11.06 -13.55 20.56
N SER A 79 11.64 -14.67 20.96
CA SER A 79 11.83 -15.84 20.12
C SER A 79 11.56 -17.11 20.93
N ALA A 80 10.98 -18.10 20.27
CA ALA A 80 10.77 -19.44 20.78
C ALA A 80 11.39 -20.39 19.77
N SER A 81 12.44 -21.10 20.16
CA SER A 81 13.20 -22.00 19.30
C SER A 81 13.10 -23.42 19.82
N TYR A 82 12.95 -24.37 18.90
CA TYR A 82 13.01 -25.79 19.21
C TYR A 82 14.30 -26.40 18.66
N ALA A 83 15.14 -26.96 19.53
CA ALA A 83 16.36 -27.66 19.13
C ALA A 83 16.12 -29.17 19.16
N SER A 84 16.38 -29.87 18.05
CA SER A 84 16.33 -31.33 18.01
C SER A 84 17.67 -31.95 18.44
N ASN A 85 17.62 -33.21 18.90
CA ASN A 85 18.83 -33.92 19.33
C ASN A 85 19.81 -34.09 18.16
N MET A 86 21.06 -33.74 18.40
CA MET A 86 22.12 -33.89 17.41
C MET A 86 22.64 -35.34 17.43
N PRO A 87 22.67 -36.04 16.29
CA PRO A 87 23.26 -37.37 16.22
C PRO A 87 24.79 -37.24 16.33
N VAL A 88 25.38 -37.91 17.32
CA VAL A 88 26.84 -38.01 17.48
C VAL A 88 27.27 -39.44 17.15
N TYR A 89 28.21 -39.59 16.21
CA TYR A 89 28.70 -40.88 15.73
C TYR A 89 30.04 -41.24 16.40
N ASP A 90 29.99 -41.58 17.69
CA ASP A 90 31.19 -41.94 18.46
C ASP A 90 31.91 -43.20 17.93
N GLN A 91 31.19 -44.06 17.20
CA GLN A 91 31.69 -45.35 16.71
C GLN A 91 31.68 -45.47 15.17
N GLY A 92 31.77 -44.36 14.45
CA GLY A 92 31.85 -44.34 12.98
C GLY A 92 30.49 -44.28 12.25
N LEU A 93 30.52 -43.94 10.96
CA LEU A 93 29.35 -43.54 10.14
C LEU A 93 28.32 -44.66 9.89
N LEU A 94 28.74 -45.93 9.99
CA LEU A 94 27.88 -47.09 9.73
C LEU A 94 27.20 -47.64 11.01
N ASN A 95 27.55 -47.11 12.18
CA ASN A 95 26.97 -47.51 13.45
C ASN A 95 25.85 -46.54 13.88
N LYS A 96 24.91 -47.03 14.71
CA LYS A 96 23.78 -46.23 15.19
C LYS A 96 24.30 -45.01 15.99
N PRO A 97 23.90 -43.78 15.65
CA PRO A 97 24.35 -42.59 16.36
C PRO A 97 23.83 -42.57 17.80
N SER A 98 24.68 -42.13 18.72
CA SER A 98 24.30 -41.79 20.09
C SER A 98 23.58 -40.44 20.06
N GLN A 99 22.41 -40.36 20.70
CA GLN A 99 21.64 -39.13 20.78
C GLN A 99 22.00 -38.45 22.10
N HIS A 100 22.77 -37.36 22.02
CA HIS A 100 23.02 -36.53 23.20
C HIS A 100 21.82 -35.60 23.41
N ASP A 101 21.33 -35.53 24.65
CA ASP A 101 20.13 -34.79 24.99
C ASP A 101 20.43 -33.28 25.03
N ILE A 102 19.77 -32.51 24.16
CA ILE A 102 19.92 -31.06 24.09
C ILE A 102 18.62 -30.42 24.58
N ILE A 103 18.73 -29.27 25.25
CA ILE A 103 17.57 -28.50 25.69
C ILE A 103 16.67 -28.18 24.48
N HIS A 104 15.48 -28.78 24.48
CA HIS A 104 14.60 -28.76 23.34
C HIS A 104 13.86 -27.45 23.12
N TYR A 105 13.60 -26.67 24.16
CA TYR A 105 12.83 -25.42 24.06
C TYR A 105 13.64 -24.27 24.60
N LEU A 106 13.88 -23.26 23.76
CA LEU A 106 14.54 -22.03 24.13
C LEU A 106 13.58 -20.87 23.92
N TYR A 107 13.27 -20.16 25.00
CA TYR A 107 12.54 -18.90 24.96
C TYR A 107 13.50 -17.77 25.26
N ASP A 108 13.63 -16.82 24.34
CA ASP A 108 14.46 -15.63 24.50
C ASP A 108 13.56 -14.41 24.34
N SER A 109 13.61 -13.49 25.30
CA SER A 109 12.93 -12.21 25.19
C SER A 109 13.81 -11.11 25.78
N GLY A 110 13.80 -9.94 25.14
CA GLY A 110 14.70 -8.87 25.49
C GLY A 110 14.33 -7.53 24.86
N LEU A 111 14.94 -6.47 25.39
CA LEU A 111 14.87 -5.13 24.84
C LEU A 111 16.28 -4.72 24.42
N ASP A 112 16.45 -4.46 23.14
CA ASP A 112 17.70 -3.98 22.55
C ASP A 112 17.62 -2.45 22.39
N PHE A 113 18.62 -1.72 22.88
CA PHE A 113 18.77 -0.28 22.70
C PHE A 113 20.03 0.00 21.89
N TYR A 114 19.88 0.58 20.70
CA TYR A 114 20.99 0.89 19.80
C TYR A 114 21.05 2.39 19.51
N LEU A 115 22.15 3.05 19.89
CA LEU A 115 22.39 4.46 19.60
C LEU A 115 23.67 4.61 18.77
N ASN A 116 23.53 5.22 17.60
CA ASN A 116 24.69 5.58 16.78
C ASN A 116 25.23 6.95 17.26
N LEU A 117 26.39 6.94 17.93
CA LEU A 117 26.97 8.17 18.51
C LEU A 117 27.64 9.07 17.46
N TYR A 118 28.26 8.49 16.44
CA TYR A 118 28.96 9.26 15.41
C TYR A 118 29.19 8.44 14.15
N ASN A 119 28.80 9.00 13.00
CA ASN A 119 28.91 8.34 11.69
C ASN A 119 29.64 9.22 10.66
N GLY A 120 30.64 10.00 11.10
CA GLY A 120 31.49 10.79 10.20
C GLY A 120 30.75 11.87 9.41
N HIS A 121 29.73 12.52 9.99
CA HIS A 121 28.90 13.55 9.35
C HIS A 121 28.06 13.10 8.14
N ARG A 122 28.12 11.82 7.76
CA ARG A 122 27.43 11.27 6.58
C ARG A 122 25.90 11.37 6.68
N ASP A 123 25.37 11.21 7.88
CA ASP A 123 23.91 11.22 8.09
C ASP A 123 23.33 12.63 7.98
N LEU A 124 24.10 13.67 8.33
CA LEU A 124 23.71 15.07 8.10
C LEU A 124 23.71 15.40 6.59
N MET A 125 24.71 14.92 5.85
CA MET A 125 24.76 15.09 4.40
C MET A 125 23.62 14.39 3.66
N LYS A 126 23.18 13.21 4.13
CA LYS A 126 21.99 12.54 3.59
C LYS A 126 20.71 13.33 3.84
N ILE A 127 20.56 13.95 5.01
CA ILE A 127 19.40 14.80 5.32
C ILE A 127 19.39 16.02 4.40
N GLU A 128 20.55 16.65 4.18
CA GLU A 128 20.67 17.79 3.27
C GLU A 128 20.39 17.42 1.82
N SER A 129 20.90 16.29 1.32
CA SER A 129 20.64 15.85 -0.05
C SER A 129 19.15 15.58 -0.29
N LYS A 130 18.48 14.90 0.66
CA LYS A 130 17.03 14.65 0.59
C LYS A 130 16.19 15.91 0.65
N LYS A 131 16.64 16.95 1.38
CA LYS A 131 15.97 18.26 1.42
C LYS A 131 16.10 19.02 0.11
N THR A 132 17.24 18.88 -0.59
CA THR A 132 17.50 19.57 -1.86
C THR A 132 16.99 18.79 -3.08
N GLY A 133 16.49 17.56 -2.91
CA GLY A 133 15.94 16.75 -4.01
C GLY A 133 17.00 16.27 -5.00
N LYS A 134 18.26 16.14 -4.56
CA LYS A 134 19.38 15.59 -5.34
C LYS A 134 19.76 14.19 -4.87
#